data_AF-A0A4V1UVR0-F1
#
_entry.id   AF-A0A4V1UVR0-F1
#
_cell.length_a   1.000
_cell.length_b   1.000
_cell.length_c   1.000
_cell.angle_alpha   90.00
_cell.angle_beta   90.00
_cell.angle_gamma   90.00
#
_symmetry.space_group_name_H-M   'P 1'
#
loop_
_entity.id
_entity.type
_entity.pdbx_description
1 polymer ?
#
loop_
_entity_poly.entity_id
_entity_poly.type
_entity_poly.pdbx_seq_one_letter_code
_entity_poly.pdbx_strand_id
1 'polypeptide(L)'
;MSDKTPSPILMVPQGVDYKLLDSGNGRKLEQLGGVVSDRPEPQAVWAPKLPAKDWDNAVAVFAPKAGDEDGDGGNWDVADSVPDKWEVRYNNLTFYGRLTPFRHLG
;
A
#
# COMPACT_ATOMS: atom_id res chain seq x y z
N MET A 1 18.62 -5.34 29.58
CA MET A 1 18.94 -6.20 28.42
C MET A 1 18.59 -5.43 27.17
N SER A 2 19.55 -5.18 26.27
CA SER A 2 19.27 -4.47 25.02
C SER A 2 18.57 -5.46 24.08
N ASP A 3 17.30 -5.20 23.78
CA ASP A 3 16.55 -5.93 22.75
C ASP A 3 17.27 -5.71 21.42
N LYS A 4 17.89 -6.77 20.90
CA LYS A 4 18.51 -6.80 19.58
C LYS A 4 17.52 -7.45 18.63
N THR A 5 16.39 -6.80 18.40
CA THR A 5 15.53 -7.18 17.28
C THR A 5 16.36 -6.94 16.01
N PRO A 6 16.65 -7.97 15.19
CA PRO A 6 17.40 -7.76 13.97
C PRO A 6 16.62 -6.80 13.06
N SER A 7 17.33 -5.81 12.50
CA SER A 7 16.76 -4.95 11.47
C SER A 7 16.26 -5.84 10.32
N PRO A 8 15.01 -5.65 9.85
CA PRO A 8 14.49 -6.47 8.78
C PRO A 8 15.35 -6.28 7.53
N ILE A 9 15.56 -7.37 6.79
CA ILE A 9 16.13 -7.30 5.46
C ILE A 9 15.04 -6.74 4.54
N LEU A 10 15.21 -5.49 4.08
CA LEU A 10 14.31 -4.88 3.11
C LEU A 10 14.78 -5.24 1.70
N MET A 11 14.01 -6.06 0.99
CA MET A 11 14.22 -6.29 -0.43
C MET A 11 13.49 -5.22 -1.22
N VAL A 12 14.21 -4.21 -1.68
CA VAL A 12 13.65 -3.17 -2.55
C VAL A 12 13.93 -3.55 -4.00
N PRO A 13 12.90 -3.90 -4.79
CA PRO A 13 13.09 -4.11 -6.22
C PRO A 13 13.70 -2.86 -6.87
N GLN A 14 14.74 -3.05 -7.66
CA GLN A 14 15.37 -1.97 -8.43
C GLN A 14 14.59 -1.73 -9.72
N GLY A 15 14.57 -0.48 -10.18
CA GLY A 15 13.93 -0.12 -11.45
C GLY A 15 12.40 -0.15 -11.42
N VAL A 16 11.77 -0.14 -10.25
CA VAL A 16 10.30 -0.06 -10.12
C VAL A 16 9.89 1.16 -9.31
N ASP A 17 8.82 1.82 -9.76
CA ASP A 17 8.16 2.90 -9.01
C ASP A 17 7.26 2.35 -7.89
N TYR A 18 7.71 1.32 -7.18
CA TYR A 18 6.98 0.68 -6.08
C TYR A 18 7.82 0.65 -4.81
N LYS A 19 7.20 1.00 -3.68
CA LYS A 19 7.80 0.89 -2.34
C LYS A 19 6.77 0.38 -1.35
N LEU A 20 7.11 -0.66 -0.60
CA LEU A 20 6.42 -0.98 0.65
C LEU A 20 6.99 -0.05 1.74
N LEU A 21 6.18 0.87 2.24
CA LEU A 21 6.59 1.86 3.24
C LEU A 21 6.49 1.29 4.65
N ASP A 22 5.40 0.61 4.97
CA ASP A 22 5.18 -0.09 6.24
C ASP A 22 4.13 -1.20 6.11
N SER A 23 4.05 -2.08 7.09
CA SER A 23 2.99 -3.08 7.19
C SER A 23 2.76 -3.50 8.63
N GLY A 24 1.55 -3.91 8.93
CA GLY A 24 1.17 -4.43 10.23
C GLY A 24 -0.32 -4.30 10.49
N ASN A 25 -0.80 -4.92 11.56
CA ASN A 25 -2.21 -4.94 11.96
C ASN A 25 -3.16 -5.33 10.81
N GLY A 26 -2.74 -6.25 9.93
CA GLY A 26 -3.52 -6.71 8.79
C GLY A 26 -3.58 -5.71 7.62
N ARG A 27 -2.66 -4.74 7.57
CA ARG A 27 -2.62 -3.68 6.56
C ARG A 27 -1.21 -3.49 6.00
N LYS A 28 -1.13 -2.84 4.83
CA LYS A 28 0.12 -2.34 4.26
C LYS A 28 -0.03 -0.92 3.76
N LEU A 29 1.03 -0.15 3.96
CA LEU A 29 1.21 1.19 3.44
C LEU A 29 2.23 1.11 2.31
N GLU A 30 1.83 1.45 1.09
CA GLU A 30 2.66 1.32 -0.09
C GLU A 30 2.61 2.58 -0.96
N GLN A 31 3.64 2.78 -1.76
CA GLN A 31 3.68 3.82 -2.77
C GLN A 31 3.84 3.17 -4.16
N LEU A 32 2.96 3.50 -5.09
CA LEU A 32 3.05 3.09 -6.49
C LEU A 32 2.98 4.32 -7.39
N GLY A 33 4.02 4.60 -8.18
CA GLY A 33 4.04 5.76 -9.11
C GLY A 33 3.82 7.12 -8.43
N GLY A 34 4.09 7.22 -7.12
CA GLY A 34 3.89 8.44 -6.32
C GLY A 34 2.58 8.49 -5.53
N VAL A 35 1.62 7.61 -5.80
CA VAL A 35 0.39 7.48 -5.01
C VAL A 35 0.67 6.61 -3.80
N VAL A 36 0.43 7.15 -2.60
CA VAL A 36 0.53 6.41 -1.33
C VAL A 36 -0.84 5.85 -0.96
N SER A 37 -0.93 4.53 -0.83
CA SER A 37 -2.16 3.84 -0.49
C SER A 37 -2.04 2.95 0.73
N ASP A 38 -3.13 2.87 1.48
CA ASP A 38 -3.33 1.95 2.59
C ASP A 38 -4.33 0.87 2.19
N ARG A 39 -3.88 -0.38 2.23
CA ARG A 39 -4.69 -1.55 1.82
C ARG A 39 -4.66 -2.68 2.83
N PRO A 40 -5.70 -3.54 2.85
CA PRO A 40 -5.66 -4.80 3.56
C PRO A 40 -4.47 -5.68 3.13
N GLU A 41 -3.81 -6.27 4.11
CA GLU A 41 -2.78 -7.30 3.98
C GLU A 41 -2.93 -8.27 5.17
N PRO A 42 -3.85 -9.25 5.10
CA PRO A 42 -4.19 -10.11 6.25
C PRO A 42 -3.00 -10.87 6.84
N GLN A 43 -1.94 -11.09 6.05
CA GLN A 43 -0.74 -11.78 6.50
C GLN A 43 0.21 -10.88 7.32
N ALA A 44 0.06 -9.56 7.28
CA ALA A 44 0.83 -8.60 8.06
C ALA A 44 0.33 -8.50 9.51
N VAL A 45 0.38 -9.62 10.24
CA VAL A 45 -0.17 -9.75 11.61
C VAL A 45 0.66 -9.07 12.70
N TRP A 46 1.85 -8.56 12.37
CA TRP A 46 2.74 -7.85 13.29
C TRP A 46 2.32 -6.40 13.50
N ALA A 47 2.90 -5.72 14.49
CA ALA A 47 2.67 -4.29 14.69
C ALA A 47 3.37 -3.46 13.59
N PRO A 48 2.72 -2.41 13.05
CA PRO A 48 3.37 -1.40 12.22
C PRO A 48 4.57 -0.77 12.91
N LYS A 49 5.58 -0.38 12.13
CA LYS A 49 6.78 0.29 12.66
C LYS A 49 6.68 1.79 12.60
N LEU A 50 5.98 2.32 11.60
CA LEU A 50 5.73 3.74 11.48
C LEU A 50 4.59 4.15 12.42
N PRO A 51 4.63 5.37 12.98
CA PRO A 51 3.54 5.88 13.79
C PRO A 51 2.30 6.17 12.93
N ALA A 52 1.13 6.22 13.58
CA ALA A 52 -0.17 6.41 12.91
C ALA A 52 -0.21 7.62 11.96
N LYS A 53 0.46 8.73 12.31
CA LYS A 53 0.55 9.94 11.47
C LYS A 53 1.11 9.68 10.06
N ASP A 54 1.95 8.66 9.89
CA ASP A 54 2.53 8.33 8.58
C ASP A 54 1.53 7.54 7.73
N TRP A 55 0.68 6.74 8.37
CA TRP A 55 -0.46 6.05 7.75
C TRP A 55 -1.57 7.03 7.38
N ASP A 56 -1.83 8.05 8.21
CA ASP A 56 -2.82 9.11 7.96
C ASP A 56 -2.49 9.96 6.71
N ASN A 57 -1.25 9.90 6.20
CA ASN A 57 -0.84 10.58 4.97
C ASN A 57 -1.20 9.78 3.70
N ALA A 58 -1.77 8.58 3.81
CA ALA A 58 -2.25 7.83 2.65
C ALA A 58 -3.35 8.63 1.94
N VAL A 59 -3.19 8.81 0.63
CA VAL A 59 -4.14 9.57 -0.21
C VAL A 59 -5.22 8.68 -0.83
N ALA A 60 -5.09 7.36 -0.65
CA ALA A 60 -6.07 6.37 -1.09
C ALA A 60 -6.14 5.23 -0.05
N VAL A 61 -7.29 5.04 0.59
CA VAL A 61 -7.50 4.00 1.60
C VAL A 61 -8.59 3.04 1.12
N PHE A 62 -8.26 1.74 1.05
CA PHE A 62 -9.26 0.74 0.65
C PHE A 62 -10.03 0.20 1.85
N ALA A 63 -11.35 0.39 1.82
CA ALA A 63 -12.28 -0.18 2.78
C ALA A 63 -12.90 -1.46 2.19
N PRO A 64 -12.51 -2.66 2.66
CA PRO A 64 -13.09 -3.91 2.18
C PRO A 64 -14.56 -4.00 2.53
N LYS A 65 -15.35 -4.63 1.65
CA LYS A 65 -16.79 -4.82 1.87
C LYS A 65 -17.01 -5.86 2.97
N ALA A 66 -17.96 -5.59 3.88
CA ALA A 66 -18.34 -6.54 4.91
C ALA A 66 -18.82 -7.87 4.29
N GLY A 67 -18.25 -8.99 4.74
CA GLY A 67 -18.57 -10.33 4.26
C GLY A 67 -17.80 -10.78 3.01
N ASP A 68 -16.88 -9.96 2.50
CA ASP A 68 -15.91 -10.38 1.49
C ASP A 68 -14.73 -11.06 2.19
N GLU A 69 -14.79 -12.39 2.30
CA GLU A 69 -13.77 -13.22 2.98
C GLU A 69 -12.40 -13.11 2.31
N ASP A 70 -12.38 -12.90 1.00
CA ASP A 70 -11.17 -12.72 0.22
C ASP A 70 -10.66 -11.28 0.29
N GLY A 71 -11.50 -10.31 0.70
CA GLY A 71 -11.17 -8.88 0.82
C GLY A 71 -10.86 -8.22 -0.52
N ASP A 72 -11.43 -8.75 -1.61
CA ASP A 72 -11.14 -8.29 -2.97
C ASP A 72 -12.04 -7.13 -3.40
N GLY A 73 -13.31 -7.15 -2.99
CA GLY A 73 -14.28 -6.10 -3.21
C GLY A 73 -14.33 -5.08 -2.07
N GLY A 74 -14.59 -3.82 -2.42
CA GLY A 74 -14.63 -2.73 -1.46
C GLY A 74 -14.78 -1.37 -2.13
N ASN A 75 -14.57 -0.32 -1.35
CA ASN A 75 -14.57 1.05 -1.83
C ASN A 75 -13.26 1.73 -1.47
N TRP A 76 -12.87 2.70 -2.28
CA TRP A 76 -11.75 3.58 -1.98
C TRP A 76 -12.26 4.87 -1.35
N ASP A 77 -11.63 5.27 -0.24
CA ASP A 77 -11.63 6.66 0.21
C ASP A 77 -10.41 7.35 -0.41
N VAL A 78 -10.63 8.41 -1.19
CA VAL A 78 -9.63 8.97 -2.12
C VAL A 78 -9.59 10.47 -1.95
N ALA A 79 -8.39 11.01 -1.73
CA ALA A 79 -8.17 12.45 -1.73
C ALA A 79 -8.30 13.03 -3.15
N ASP A 80 -8.85 14.24 -3.27
CA ASP A 80 -9.02 14.96 -4.55
C ASP A 80 -7.73 15.13 -5.36
N SER A 81 -6.57 15.01 -4.70
CA SER A 81 -5.25 15.08 -5.33
C SER A 81 -4.89 13.85 -6.17
N VAL A 82 -5.60 12.73 -6.02
CA VAL A 82 -5.29 11.50 -6.75
C VAL A 82 -5.91 11.54 -8.15
N PRO A 83 -5.12 11.43 -9.23
CA PRO A 83 -5.66 11.42 -10.59
C PRO A 83 -6.39 10.09 -10.89
N ASP A 84 -7.30 10.10 -11.87
CA ASP A 84 -8.01 8.89 -12.37
C ASP A 84 -7.07 7.74 -12.76
N LYS A 85 -5.86 8.08 -13.20
CA LYS A 85 -4.74 7.17 -13.47
C LYS A 85 -3.42 7.92 -13.36
N TRP A 86 -2.34 7.22 -13.06
CA TRP A 86 -0.98 7.78 -12.97
C TRP A 86 0.04 6.86 -13.63
N GLU A 87 1.19 7.41 -14.06
CA GLU A 87 2.26 6.62 -14.65
C GLU A 87 3.01 5.80 -13.58
N VAL A 88 3.31 4.55 -13.91
CA VAL A 88 4.14 3.64 -13.12
C VAL A 88 5.23 3.10 -14.01
N ARG A 89 6.50 3.24 -13.60
CA ARG A 89 7.64 2.70 -14.35
C ARG A 89 8.12 1.37 -13.77
N TYR A 90 8.44 0.45 -14.67
CA TYR A 90 9.15 -0.78 -14.38
C TYR A 90 10.20 -1.03 -15.47
N ASN A 91 11.46 -0.83 -15.16
CA ASN A 91 12.59 -0.82 -16.09
C ASN A 91 12.33 0.12 -17.28
N ASN A 92 12.20 -0.42 -18.48
CA ASN A 92 11.92 0.31 -19.72
C ASN A 92 10.44 0.32 -20.11
N LEU A 93 9.55 -0.14 -19.22
CA LEU A 93 8.10 -0.19 -19.42
C LEU A 93 7.41 0.90 -18.59
N THR A 94 6.37 1.49 -19.17
CA THR A 94 5.49 2.44 -18.50
C THR A 94 4.06 1.94 -18.59
N PHE A 95 3.39 1.89 -17.45
CA PHE A 95 2.01 1.45 -17.30
C PHE A 95 1.20 2.55 -16.61
N TYR A 96 -0.13 2.39 -16.60
CA TYR A 96 -1.00 3.21 -15.79
C TYR A 96 -1.42 2.45 -14.53
N GLY A 97 -1.15 3.02 -13.36
CA GLY A 97 -1.84 2.67 -12.13
C GLY A 97 -3.22 3.33 -12.10
N ARG A 98 -4.21 2.64 -11.54
CA ARG A 98 -5.58 3.15 -11.38
C ARG A 98 -6.27 2.48 -10.18
N LEU A 99 -7.04 3.26 -9.43
CA LEU A 99 -7.96 2.70 -8.42
C LEU A 99 -9.17 2.07 -9.12
N THR A 100 -9.43 0.79 -8.83
CA THR A 100 -10.58 0.04 -9.35
C THR A 100 -11.58 -0.22 -8.22
N PRO A 101 -12.79 -0.75 -8.49
CA PRO A 101 -13.69 -1.23 -7.44
C PRO A 101 -13.12 -2.39 -6.60
N PHE A 102 -11.95 -2.92 -6.97
CA PHE A 102 -11.22 -3.92 -6.22
C PHE A 102 -9.98 -3.31 -5.56
N ARG A 103 -9.35 -4.05 -4.64
CA ARG A 103 -8.11 -3.63 -3.98
C ARG A 103 -6.88 -3.50 -4.89
N HIS A 104 -6.99 -3.90 -6.17
CA HIS A 104 -5.89 -3.91 -7.13
C HIS A 104 -5.72 -2.52 -7.77
N LEU A 105 -4.47 -2.17 -8.08
CA LEU A 105 -4.08 -0.86 -8.63
C LEU A 105 -3.86 -0.86 -10.15
N GLY A 106 -4.31 -1.91 -10.85
CA GLY A 106 -4.04 -2.15 -12.28
C GLY A 106 -3.41 -3.51 -12.53
#